data_AF-A0A671Z4F5-F1
#
_entry.id   AF-A0A671Z4F5-F1
#
_cell.length_a   1.000
_cell.length_b   1.000
_cell.length_c   1.000
_cell.angle_alpha   90.00
_cell.angle_beta   90.00
_cell.angle_gamma   90.00
#
_symmetry.space_group_name_H-M   'P 1'
#
loop_
_entity.id
_entity.type
_entity.pdbx_description
1 polymer ?
#
loop_
_entity_poly.entity_id
_entity_poly.type
_entity_poly.pdbx_seq_one_letter_code
_entity_poly.pdbx_strand_id
1 'polypeptide(L)'
;MLLSLGMLMLSATQIYTIFTVQLFAFLNLLPVEADIAAYSFDNKTENFDDLPARFGYRLPSDGLKGFLIGARPENACEPIEPPPRDNLTGAFIVLIKRFDCNFDIKVLNAQKAGYKAAIVHNVDSEDLISMGSNDCKFPYSGPLF
;
A
#
# COMPACT_ATOMS: atom_id res chain seq x y z
N MET A 1 17.73 -47.18 -31.39
CA MET A 1 16.60 -47.23 -30.44
C MET A 1 16.91 -46.55 -29.10
N LEU A 2 18.01 -46.88 -28.42
CA LEU A 2 18.40 -46.27 -27.12
C LEU A 2 18.57 -44.75 -27.14
N LEU A 3 19.16 -44.18 -28.21
CA LEU A 3 19.31 -42.73 -28.37
C LEU A 3 17.96 -41.99 -28.48
N SER A 4 16.95 -42.59 -29.14
CA SER A 4 15.62 -42.02 -29.28
C SER A 4 14.82 -42.04 -27.97
N LEU A 5 14.97 -43.11 -27.18
CA LEU A 5 14.38 -43.21 -25.84
C LEU A 5 15.02 -42.21 -24.86
N GLY A 6 16.35 -42.00 -24.93
CA GLY A 6 17.04 -41.00 -24.11
C GLY A 6 16.58 -39.57 -24.36
N MET A 7 16.37 -39.19 -25.63
CA MET A 7 15.84 -37.86 -26.00
C MET A 7 14.39 -37.65 -25.53
N LEU A 8 13.57 -38.71 -25.50
CA LEU A 8 12.20 -38.69 -24.99
C LEU A 8 12.13 -38.53 -23.45
N MET A 9 13.04 -39.15 -22.72
CA MET A 9 13.11 -39.01 -21.25
C MET A 9 13.62 -37.62 -20.84
N LEU A 10 14.55 -37.04 -21.62
CA LEU A 10 15.01 -35.66 -21.45
C LEU A 10 13.88 -34.64 -21.72
N SER A 11 13.04 -34.86 -22.73
CA SER A 11 11.91 -33.97 -22.99
C SER A 11 10.81 -34.08 -21.93
N ALA A 12 10.49 -35.29 -21.45
CA ALA A 12 9.49 -35.50 -20.41
C ALA A 12 9.90 -34.86 -19.06
N THR A 13 11.17 -35.01 -18.67
CA THR A 13 11.71 -34.36 -17.47
C THR A 13 11.72 -32.85 -17.60
N GLN A 14 12.06 -32.31 -18.77
CA GLN A 14 12.01 -30.87 -19.03
C GLN A 14 10.57 -30.31 -19.00
N ILE A 15 9.59 -31.04 -19.53
CA ILE A 15 8.16 -30.63 -19.44
C ILE A 15 7.70 -30.64 -17.99
N TYR A 16 8.07 -31.66 -17.22
CA TYR A 16 7.73 -31.76 -15.80
C TYR A 16 8.35 -30.61 -14.98
N THR A 17 9.61 -30.24 -15.23
CA THR A 17 10.25 -29.13 -14.53
C THR A 17 9.63 -27.78 -14.90
N ILE A 18 9.34 -27.53 -16.18
CA ILE A 18 8.64 -26.31 -16.60
C ILE A 18 7.26 -26.22 -15.94
N PHE A 19 6.48 -27.31 -15.97
CA PHE A 19 5.14 -27.30 -15.39
C PHE A 19 5.15 -27.10 -13.88
N THR A 20 6.08 -27.75 -13.17
CA THR A 20 6.22 -27.58 -11.71
C THR A 20 6.66 -26.16 -11.33
N VAL A 21 7.59 -25.55 -12.08
CA VAL A 21 8.00 -24.15 -11.88
C VAL A 21 6.84 -23.20 -12.17
N GLN A 22 6.10 -23.41 -13.26
CA GLN A 22 4.96 -22.56 -13.62
C GLN A 22 3.84 -22.64 -12.58
N LEU A 23 3.53 -23.85 -12.11
CA LEU A 23 2.52 -24.08 -11.08
C LEU A 23 2.95 -23.46 -9.74
N PHE A 24 4.20 -23.63 -9.34
CA PHE A 24 4.73 -23.01 -8.13
C PHE A 24 4.70 -21.48 -8.23
N ALA A 25 5.11 -20.90 -9.35
CA ALA A 25 5.04 -19.47 -9.57
C ALA A 25 3.58 -18.96 -9.46
N PHE A 26 2.63 -19.67 -10.06
CA PHE A 26 1.21 -19.31 -10.01
C PHE A 26 0.63 -19.42 -8.59
N LEU A 27 0.99 -20.46 -7.84
CA LEU A 27 0.56 -20.65 -6.45
C LEU A 27 1.16 -19.62 -5.48
N ASN A 28 2.30 -18.99 -5.84
CA ASN A 28 2.96 -17.97 -5.03
C ASN A 28 2.63 -16.53 -5.48
N LEU A 29 1.78 -16.33 -6.49
CA LEU A 29 1.21 -15.02 -6.78
C LEU A 29 0.18 -14.70 -5.69
N LEU A 30 0.64 -14.08 -4.60
CA LEU A 30 -0.26 -13.42 -3.67
C LEU A 30 -0.81 -12.17 -4.37
N PRO A 31 -2.15 -12.05 -4.55
CA PRO A 31 -2.72 -10.77 -4.96
C PRO A 31 -2.42 -9.77 -3.83
N VAL A 32 -1.57 -8.78 -4.14
CA VAL A 32 -1.40 -7.59 -3.30
C VAL A 32 -2.25 -6.54 -3.97
N GLU A 33 -3.53 -6.53 -3.65
CA GLU A 33 -4.46 -5.50 -4.07
C GLU A 33 -4.74 -4.65 -2.83
N ALA A 34 -4.35 -3.39 -2.91
CA ALA A 34 -4.87 -2.35 -2.04
C ALA A 34 -5.79 -1.56 -2.96
N ASP A 35 -7.06 -1.44 -2.57
CA ASP A 35 -8.06 -0.66 -3.28
C ASP A 35 -8.57 0.43 -2.34
N ILE A 36 -8.65 1.66 -2.83
CA ILE A 36 -9.28 2.77 -2.12
C ILE A 36 -10.70 3.00 -2.65
N ALA A 37 -11.69 2.75 -1.79
CA ALA A 37 -13.09 3.11 -2.05
C ALA A 37 -13.49 4.32 -1.18
N ALA A 38 -13.82 5.44 -1.82
CA ALA A 38 -14.33 6.62 -1.13
C ALA A 38 -15.87 6.63 -1.15
N TYR A 39 -16.47 6.93 0.00
CA TYR A 39 -17.91 7.06 0.16
C TYR A 39 -18.26 8.52 0.40
N SER A 40 -19.05 9.11 -0.50
CA SER A 40 -19.60 10.44 -0.30
C SER A 40 -20.82 10.40 0.62
N PHE A 41 -21.20 11.56 1.17
CA PHE A 41 -22.45 11.73 1.93
C PHE A 41 -23.70 11.38 1.12
N ASP A 42 -23.62 11.46 -0.21
CA ASP A 42 -24.70 11.09 -1.14
C ASP A 42 -24.75 9.57 -1.42
N ASN A 43 -24.06 8.74 -0.65
CA ASN A 43 -23.89 7.30 -0.87
C ASN A 43 -23.32 6.93 -2.25
N LYS A 44 -22.63 7.87 -2.89
CA LYS A 44 -21.83 7.58 -4.09
C LYS A 44 -20.52 6.93 -3.64
N THR A 45 -20.21 5.79 -4.23
CA THR A 45 -18.93 5.11 -4.07
C THR A 45 -18.09 5.35 -5.31
N GLU A 46 -16.84 5.77 -5.12
CA GLU A 46 -15.84 5.89 -6.18
C GLU A 46 -14.60 5.10 -5.79
N ASN A 47 -14.03 4.39 -6.76
CA ASN A 47 -12.78 3.66 -6.60
C ASN A 47 -11.64 4.50 -7.17
N PHE A 48 -10.49 4.44 -6.52
CA PHE A 48 -9.28 5.14 -6.93
C PHE A 48 -8.16 4.14 -7.07
N ASP A 49 -7.41 4.22 -8.17
CA ASP A 49 -6.21 3.42 -8.32
C ASP A 49 -5.17 3.89 -7.28
N ASP A 50 -4.48 2.95 -6.64
CA ASP A 50 -3.48 3.27 -5.62
C ASP A 50 -2.26 2.35 -5.64
N LEU A 51 -1.21 2.80 -4.95
CA LEU A 51 -0.01 2.00 -4.70
C LEU A 51 0.31 2.04 -3.20
N PRO A 52 0.43 0.88 -2.54
CA PRO A 52 0.78 0.84 -1.12
C PRO A 52 2.20 1.37 -0.90
N ALA A 53 2.41 1.98 0.26
CA ALA A 53 3.74 2.42 0.67
C ALA A 53 4.70 1.23 0.81
N ARG A 54 5.97 1.43 0.46
CA ARG A 54 7.03 0.43 0.67
C ARG A 54 7.60 0.44 2.09
N PHE A 55 6.95 1.16 2.99
CA PHE A 55 7.34 1.32 4.39
C PHE A 55 6.09 1.32 5.28
N GLY A 56 6.30 1.14 6.59
CA GLY A 56 5.22 1.00 7.56
C GLY A 56 4.63 -0.41 7.59
N TYR A 57 3.52 -0.55 8.31
CA TYR A 57 2.82 -1.81 8.45
C TYR A 57 1.87 -2.07 7.29
N ARG A 58 1.68 -3.35 6.96
CA ARG A 58 0.60 -3.76 6.08
C ARG A 58 -0.74 -3.54 6.78
N LEU A 59 -1.72 -3.06 6.03
CA LEU A 59 -3.10 -3.01 6.49
C LEU A 59 -3.62 -4.43 6.77
N PRO A 60 -4.58 -4.59 7.69
CA PRO A 60 -5.27 -5.86 7.89
C PRO A 60 -5.91 -6.37 6.58
N SER A 61 -6.11 -7.68 6.47
CA SER A 61 -6.77 -8.31 5.31
C SER A 61 -8.18 -7.77 5.07
N ASP A 62 -8.85 -7.34 6.13
CA ASP A 62 -10.22 -6.82 6.09
C ASP A 62 -10.27 -5.33 5.72
N GLY A 63 -9.11 -4.71 5.47
CA GLY A 63 -8.95 -3.29 5.15
C GLY A 63 -9.01 -2.37 6.38
N LEU A 64 -8.95 -1.06 6.11
CA LEU A 64 -9.10 -0.01 7.12
C LEU A 64 -10.19 0.96 6.67
N LYS A 65 -11.32 0.96 7.37
CA LYS A 65 -12.41 1.92 7.14
C LYS A 65 -12.30 3.07 8.14
N GLY A 66 -12.38 4.29 7.65
CA GLY A 66 -12.26 5.49 8.47
C GLY A 66 -12.77 6.75 7.79
N PHE A 67 -12.77 7.84 8.55
CA PHE A 67 -13.09 9.17 8.05
C PHE A 67 -11.85 9.77 7.39
N LEU A 68 -12.04 10.34 6.20
CA LEU A 68 -10.98 11.04 5.46
C LEU A 68 -10.94 12.51 5.88
N ILE A 69 -9.79 12.98 6.33
CA ILE A 69 -9.56 14.36 6.79
C ILE A 69 -8.40 14.97 6.01
N GLY A 70 -8.58 16.17 5.45
CA GLY A 70 -7.47 16.90 4.81
C GLY A 70 -6.43 17.35 5.82
N ALA A 71 -5.14 17.14 5.51
CA ALA A 71 -4.03 17.59 6.35
C ALA A 71 -3.98 19.12 6.46
N ARG A 72 -3.54 19.61 7.63
CA ARG A 72 -3.23 21.02 7.87
C ARG A 72 -1.91 21.13 8.62
N PRO A 73 -0.83 21.62 7.98
CA PRO A 73 -0.72 22.03 6.57
C PRO A 73 -0.95 20.89 5.57
N GLU A 74 -1.45 21.20 4.37
CA GLU A 74 -1.83 20.20 3.34
C GLU A 74 -0.67 19.31 2.90
N ASN A 75 0.56 19.84 2.91
CA ASN A 75 1.75 19.10 2.50
C ASN A 75 2.34 18.23 3.62
N ALA A 76 1.87 18.36 4.87
CA ALA A 76 2.36 17.63 6.04
C ALA A 76 3.89 17.62 6.22
N CYS A 77 4.59 18.64 5.71
CA CYS A 77 6.05 18.75 5.88
C CYS A 77 6.43 19.23 7.29
N GLU A 78 5.49 19.88 7.96
CA GLU A 78 5.54 20.26 9.37
C GLU A 78 4.50 19.46 10.17
N PRO A 79 4.58 19.46 11.52
CA PRO A 79 3.56 18.82 12.35
C PRO A 79 2.15 19.29 11.98
N ILE A 80 1.25 18.33 11.77
CA ILE A 80 -0.14 18.60 11.35
C ILE A 80 -1.11 18.59 12.52
N GLU A 81 -2.26 19.21 12.33
CA GLU A 81 -3.38 19.16 13.29
C GLU A 81 -3.83 17.71 13.56
N PRO A 82 -4.09 17.35 14.84
CA PRO A 82 -4.58 16.01 15.19
C PRO A 82 -6.00 15.79 14.64
N PRO A 83 -6.44 14.52 14.51
CA PRO A 83 -7.81 14.23 14.11
C PRO A 83 -8.83 14.83 15.11
N PRO A 84 -10.07 15.10 14.67
CA PRO A 84 -11.13 15.54 15.56
C PRO A 84 -11.28 14.62 16.78
N ARG A 85 -11.40 15.20 17.97
CA ARG A 85 -11.60 14.44 19.22
C ARG A 85 -13.04 13.99 19.44
N ASP A 86 -13.86 14.07 18.40
CA ASP A 86 -15.27 13.71 18.50
C ASP A 86 -15.39 12.24 18.92
N ASN A 87 -16.44 11.89 19.66
CA ASN A 87 -16.77 10.52 20.08
C ASN A 87 -17.19 9.62 18.90
N LEU A 88 -16.63 9.85 17.71
CA LEU A 88 -16.80 9.00 16.55
C LEU A 88 -15.98 7.74 16.76
N THR A 89 -16.66 6.61 16.87
CA THR A 89 -16.05 5.28 16.90
C THR A 89 -15.58 4.94 15.48
N GLY A 90 -14.46 5.50 15.05
CA GLY A 90 -13.90 5.27 13.72
C GLY A 90 -12.43 5.66 13.64
N ALA A 91 -11.70 5.03 12.72
CA ALA A 91 -10.35 5.46 12.39
C ALA A 91 -10.38 6.79 11.64
N PHE A 92 -9.38 7.63 11.85
CA PHE A 92 -9.16 8.82 11.04
C PHE A 92 -7.98 8.58 10.09
N ILE A 93 -8.22 8.86 8.82
CA ILE A 93 -7.26 8.72 7.73
C ILE A 93 -6.99 10.12 7.20
N VAL A 94 -5.72 10.50 7.13
CA VAL A 94 -5.36 11.83 6.63
C VAL A 94 -5.09 11.81 5.13
N LEU A 95 -5.60 12.81 4.41
CA LEU A 95 -5.29 13.09 3.02
C LEU A 95 -4.21 14.17 2.94
N ILE A 96 -3.08 13.86 2.32
CA ILE A 96 -1.90 14.71 2.24
C ILE A 96 -1.59 15.02 0.77
N LYS A 97 -1.31 16.28 0.48
CA LYS A 97 -0.87 16.74 -0.82
C LYS A 97 0.58 16.35 -1.08
N ARG A 98 0.87 15.78 -2.26
CA ARG A 98 2.24 15.49 -2.70
C ARG A 98 3.05 16.79 -2.92
N PHE A 99 4.39 16.65 -2.94
CA PHE A 99 5.43 17.68 -3.10
C PHE A 99 5.93 18.33 -1.79
N ASP A 100 6.87 19.27 -1.90
CA ASP A 100 7.57 20.01 -0.84
C ASP A 100 8.54 19.21 0.06
N CYS A 101 8.22 17.97 0.39
CA CYS A 101 9.07 17.08 1.19
C CYS A 101 8.85 15.60 0.85
N ASN A 102 9.72 14.73 1.36
CA ASN A 102 9.68 13.30 1.12
C ASN A 102 8.45 12.63 1.77
N PHE A 103 8.05 11.47 1.24
CA PHE A 103 6.88 10.71 1.70
C PHE A 103 6.99 10.25 3.17
N ASP A 104 8.20 9.92 3.60
CA ASP A 104 8.49 9.51 4.98
C ASP A 104 8.19 10.61 5.99
N ILE A 105 8.60 11.86 5.72
CA ILE A 105 8.32 13.03 6.57
C ILE A 105 6.80 13.24 6.69
N LYS A 106 6.08 13.15 5.58
CA LYS A 106 4.62 13.29 5.53
C LYS A 106 3.92 12.26 6.42
N VAL A 107 4.24 10.98 6.23
CA VAL A 107 3.63 9.88 6.99
C VAL A 107 4.07 9.92 8.45
N LEU A 108 5.31 10.33 8.75
CA LEU A 108 5.78 10.50 10.13
C LEU A 108 4.98 11.58 10.86
N ASN A 109 4.72 12.73 10.24
CA ASN A 109 3.94 13.80 10.84
C ASN A 109 2.47 13.38 11.04
N ALA A 110 1.90 12.63 10.10
CA ALA A 110 0.58 12.01 10.26
C ALA A 110 0.51 11.05 11.45
N GLN A 111 1.51 10.18 11.58
CA GLN A 111 1.60 9.23 12.69
C GLN A 111 1.74 9.96 14.03
N LYS A 112 2.58 11.00 14.10
CA LYS A 112 2.76 11.82 15.31
C LYS A 112 1.49 12.57 15.71
N ALA A 113 0.68 12.99 14.73
CA ALA A 113 -0.60 13.63 14.97
C ALA A 113 -1.71 12.65 15.42
N GLY A 114 -1.48 11.35 15.31
CA GLY A 114 -2.40 10.30 15.79
C GLY A 114 -3.37 9.75 14.74
N TYR A 115 -3.13 9.98 13.45
CA TYR A 115 -3.89 9.35 12.38
C TYR A 115 -3.54 7.86 12.26
N LYS A 116 -4.53 7.04 11.87
CA LYS A 116 -4.33 5.57 11.72
C LYS A 116 -3.79 5.19 10.35
N ALA A 117 -4.00 6.01 9.34
CA ALA A 117 -3.39 5.88 8.02
C ALA A 117 -3.25 7.24 7.34
N ALA A 118 -2.42 7.29 6.30
CA ALA A 118 -2.20 8.46 5.47
C ALA A 118 -2.30 8.08 3.99
N ILE A 119 -3.04 8.88 3.23
CA ILE A 119 -3.14 8.80 1.77
C ILE A 119 -2.44 10.03 1.21
N VAL A 120 -1.42 9.82 0.37
CA VAL A 120 -0.73 10.92 -0.32
C VAL A 120 -1.23 10.96 -1.76
N HIS A 121 -1.99 11.98 -2.10
CA HIS A 121 -2.51 12.12 -3.46
C HIS A 121 -1.56 12.93 -4.33
N ASN A 122 -1.48 12.55 -5.60
CA ASN A 122 -0.70 13.29 -6.59
C ASN A 122 -1.37 14.63 -6.91
N VAL A 123 -0.60 15.58 -7.44
CA VAL A 123 -1.09 16.90 -7.85
C VAL A 123 -0.84 17.02 -9.35
N ASP A 124 -1.87 17.39 -10.10
CA ASP A 124 -1.82 17.58 -11.56
C ASP A 124 -1.37 16.36 -12.38
N SER A 125 -1.50 15.14 -11.83
CA SER A 125 -1.16 13.89 -12.52
C SER A 125 -1.89 12.70 -11.89
N GLU A 126 -2.31 11.73 -12.70
CA GLU A 126 -2.92 10.47 -12.29
C GLU A 126 -1.89 9.34 -12.14
N ASP A 127 -0.61 9.60 -12.46
CA ASP A 127 0.43 8.59 -12.41
C ASP A 127 0.71 8.17 -10.96
N LEU A 128 0.60 6.86 -10.71
CA LEU A 128 0.92 6.28 -9.42
C LEU A 128 2.43 6.12 -9.27
N ILE A 129 2.96 6.59 -8.16
CA ILE A 129 4.39 6.57 -7.88
C ILE A 129 4.64 5.85 -6.56
N SER A 130 5.60 4.92 -6.59
CA SER A 130 5.96 4.14 -5.42
C SER A 130 6.47 5.02 -4.30
N MET A 131 5.77 5.01 -3.17
CA MET A 131 6.20 5.73 -1.96
C MET A 131 7.34 4.96 -1.29
N GLY A 132 8.56 5.40 -1.54
CA GLY A 132 9.77 4.96 -0.86
C GLY A 132 10.23 5.99 0.17
N SER A 133 10.98 5.52 1.16
CA SER A 133 11.84 6.38 1.98
C SER A 133 13.27 6.25 1.49
N ASN A 134 13.99 7.37 1.51
CA ASN A 134 15.42 7.38 1.21
C ASN A 134 16.25 6.88 2.40
N ASP A 135 15.63 6.74 3.58
CA ASP A 135 16.26 6.23 4.78
C ASP A 135 15.87 4.77 5.00
N CYS A 136 16.83 3.86 4.81
CA CYS A 136 16.74 2.45 5.20
C CYS A 136 16.58 2.23 6.73
N LYS A 137 16.22 3.28 7.49
CA LYS A 137 16.02 3.29 8.93
C LYS A 137 14.62 3.81 9.26
N PHE A 138 13.61 3.00 8.96
CA PHE A 138 12.38 3.00 9.76
C PHE A 138 12.46 1.85 10.77
N PRO A 139 13.10 2.02 11.94
CA PRO A 139 13.07 1.02 13.00
C PRO A 139 11.78 1.10 13.83
N TYR A 140 10.72 1.76 13.35
CA TYR A 140 9.45 1.84 14.08
C TYR A 140 8.56 0.64 13.75
N SER A 141 9.10 -0.54 13.98
CA SER A 141 8.38 -1.78 14.24
C SER A 141 7.88 -1.81 15.69
N GLY A 142 7.17 -0.78 16.14
CA GLY A 142 6.41 -0.80 17.40
C GLY A 142 4.90 -0.61 17.16
N PRO A 143 4.01 -1.32 17.88
CA PRO A 143 2.59 -1.04 17.89
C PRO A 143 2.38 0.22 18.73
N LEU A 144 2.00 1.33 18.10
CA LEU A 144 1.42 2.46 18.83
C LEU A 144 -0.10 2.29 18.73
N PHE A 145 -0.67 1.92 19.89
CA PHE A 145 -2.08 1.66 20.14
C PHE A 145 -3.03 2.71 19.54
#